data_AF-A0A348WGN7-F1
#
_entry.id   AF-A0A348WGN7-F1
#
_cell.length_a   1.000
_cell.length_b   1.000
_cell.length_c   1.000
_cell.angle_alpha   90.00
_cell.angle_beta   90.00
_cell.angle_gamma   90.00
#
_symmetry.space_group_name_H-M   'P 1'
#
loop_
_entity.id
_entity.type
_entity.pdbx_description
1 polymer ?
#
loop_
_entity_poly.entity_id
_entity_poly.type
_entity_poly.pdbx_seq_one_letter_code
_entity_poly.pdbx_strand_id
1 'polypeptide(L)'
;MIGTELSDPLARRRYQGLKSSRPMAVDVRWGEAGRMSVRAGSILSITNVDGGGVAWVTTLGPEARQFSAAALDLGAAAEVSLDPESFDAREMAGLAASRDSSLEGATGCKIFDAETEAGELFVTKVLEDTTLFVIAPVSREFLSAGGGGRFAVRVQPPAGGSSDVILPDPLGKVVDEWRVSRGTALAYELKRGQFVQVIDVEGQQCSDFMAMRASSIDAGVERFIDSTVSRTMARNAYPSPGLHDKFFDQDIRPLLSVRQDTVGRHDTFALACTARGYEERGFPGHLNCSDNISAAFDPYGIQARKAWPAINFFFNSWIDQADHRIASDEAWSRPGDHVVMEALTDLVCVSTACPDDVDPINGWNPTDIHVRIYEEDSSITHSVSWRANPEDAEQLTRHSAFHPRTSKLTTSFHVARSLWMPVHFDATGTVEEYWACKKAATIQDMSGLRKFDVVGPDAVELLQHCMTR
;
A
#
# COMPACT_ATOMS: atom_id res chain seq x y z
N MET A 1 -5.32 -41.86 42.68
CA MET A 1 -5.26 -41.72 41.21
C MET A 1 -6.34 -40.76 40.78
N ILE A 2 -6.01 -39.48 40.68
CA ILE A 2 -6.86 -38.46 40.06
C ILE A 2 -5.92 -37.80 39.06
N GLY A 3 -6.15 -38.08 37.78
CA GLY A 3 -5.29 -37.64 36.69
C GLY A 3 -5.37 -36.12 36.53
N THR A 4 -4.23 -35.47 36.69
CA THR A 4 -3.98 -34.11 36.20
C THR A 4 -3.78 -34.19 34.70
N GLU A 5 -4.80 -33.83 33.93
CA GLU A 5 -4.61 -33.44 32.53
C GLU A 5 -3.81 -32.13 32.52
N LEU A 6 -2.54 -32.23 32.14
CA LEU A 6 -1.70 -31.10 31.77
C LEU A 6 -2.31 -30.47 30.50
N SER A 7 -2.99 -29.35 30.67
CA SER A 7 -3.38 -28.47 29.56
C SER A 7 -2.14 -27.99 28.80
N ASP A 8 -2.15 -28.17 27.48
CA ASP A 8 -1.08 -27.79 26.56
C ASP A 8 -0.76 -26.27 26.61
N PRO A 9 0.47 -25.85 26.94
CA PRO A 9 0.87 -24.43 26.94
C PRO A 9 0.91 -23.80 25.53
N LEU A 10 0.74 -24.57 24.45
CA LEU A 10 0.60 -24.08 23.08
C LEU A 10 -0.86 -23.88 22.63
N ALA A 11 -1.84 -24.09 23.51
CA ALA A 11 -3.26 -23.86 23.20
C ALA A 11 -3.55 -22.34 23.09
N ARG A 12 -3.32 -21.80 21.89
CA ARG A 12 -3.61 -20.43 21.47
C ARG A 12 -5.07 -20.06 21.75
N ARG A 13 -5.34 -19.33 22.82
CA ARG A 13 -6.60 -18.59 22.95
C ARG A 13 -6.50 -17.31 22.12
N ARG A 14 -7.15 -17.29 20.96
CA ARG A 14 -7.35 -16.07 20.17
C ARG A 14 -8.42 -15.20 20.84
N TYR A 15 -8.02 -14.02 21.29
CA TYR A 15 -8.92 -12.95 21.69
C TYR A 15 -9.72 -12.47 20.46
N GLN A 16 -11.06 -12.47 20.57
CA GLN A 16 -11.96 -11.89 19.58
C GLN A 16 -12.20 -10.43 19.97
N GLY A 17 -11.31 -9.53 19.56
CA GLY A 17 -11.53 -8.08 19.66
C GLY A 17 -12.80 -7.64 18.93
N LEU A 18 -13.19 -6.38 19.12
CA LEU A 18 -14.42 -5.78 18.56
C LEU A 18 -14.55 -6.09 17.06
N LYS A 19 -15.61 -6.83 16.73
CA LYS A 19 -15.87 -7.37 15.39
C LYS A 19 -16.30 -6.27 14.42
N SER A 20 -15.34 -5.67 13.75
CA SER A 20 -15.56 -5.18 12.39
C SER A 20 -14.34 -5.51 11.55
N SER A 21 -14.46 -6.46 10.64
CA SER A 21 -13.54 -6.51 9.50
C SER A 21 -13.62 -5.15 8.81
N ARG A 22 -12.52 -4.40 8.75
CA ARG A 22 -12.52 -3.16 7.96
C ARG A 22 -12.71 -3.54 6.49
N PRO A 23 -13.61 -2.87 5.75
CA PRO A 23 -13.87 -3.22 4.37
C PRO A 23 -12.63 -2.97 3.51
N MET A 24 -12.34 -3.88 2.57
CA MET A 24 -11.37 -3.62 1.51
C MET A 24 -11.96 -2.60 0.55
N ALA A 25 -11.16 -1.65 0.06
CA ALA A 25 -11.63 -0.59 -0.82
C ALA A 25 -10.78 -0.46 -2.09
N VAL A 26 -11.42 -0.33 -3.24
CA VAL A 26 -10.79 -0.03 -4.53
C VAL A 26 -11.62 1.03 -5.25
N ASP A 27 -10.97 2.05 -5.79
CA ASP A 27 -11.61 3.04 -6.65
C ASP A 27 -11.35 2.71 -8.12
N VAL A 28 -12.42 2.55 -8.90
CA VAL A 28 -12.34 2.28 -10.34
C VAL A 28 -12.67 3.55 -11.11
N ARG A 29 -11.80 3.92 -12.05
CA ARG A 29 -12.04 5.02 -12.99
C ARG A 29 -12.43 4.50 -14.36
N TRP A 30 -12.89 5.41 -15.20
CA TRP A 30 -13.30 5.14 -16.58
C TRP A 30 -12.17 4.56 -17.42
N GLY A 31 -12.54 3.57 -18.21
CA GLY A 31 -11.62 2.78 -19.01
C GLY A 31 -10.72 1.88 -18.17
N GLU A 32 -10.93 1.75 -16.87
CA GLU A 32 -10.16 0.85 -16.00
C GLU A 32 -11.02 -0.35 -15.56
N ALA A 33 -10.33 -1.44 -15.21
CA ALA A 33 -10.90 -2.59 -14.53
C ALA A 33 -10.20 -2.73 -13.17
N GLY A 34 -10.93 -2.53 -12.08
CA GLY A 34 -10.41 -2.75 -10.73
C GLY A 34 -10.54 -4.20 -10.33
N ARG A 35 -9.46 -4.77 -9.78
CA ARG A 35 -9.40 -6.16 -9.34
C ARG A 35 -9.34 -6.26 -7.81
N MET A 36 -9.98 -7.29 -7.26
CA MET A 36 -9.78 -7.70 -5.87
C MET A 36 -10.07 -9.19 -5.66
N SER A 37 -9.31 -9.82 -4.76
CA SER A 37 -9.62 -11.15 -4.28
C SER A 37 -10.71 -11.06 -3.21
N VAL A 38 -11.78 -11.83 -3.34
CA VAL A 38 -12.94 -11.81 -2.44
C VAL A 38 -13.33 -13.23 -2.03
N ARG A 39 -13.83 -13.37 -0.80
CA ARG A 39 -14.21 -14.67 -0.24
C ARG A 39 -15.70 -14.91 -0.30
N ALA A 40 -16.08 -16.18 -0.38
CA ALA A 40 -17.45 -16.63 -0.18
C ALA A 40 -18.03 -16.05 1.13
N GLY A 41 -19.25 -15.53 1.05
CA GLY A 41 -19.94 -14.89 2.16
C GLY A 41 -19.65 -13.41 2.35
N SER A 42 -18.71 -12.82 1.60
CA SER A 42 -18.45 -11.36 1.64
C SER A 42 -19.63 -10.58 1.06
N ILE A 43 -19.86 -9.37 1.58
CA ILE A 43 -20.81 -8.41 1.03
C ILE A 43 -20.04 -7.40 0.19
N LEU A 44 -20.31 -7.38 -1.11
CA LEU A 44 -19.79 -6.41 -2.05
C LEU A 44 -20.75 -5.22 -2.11
N SER A 45 -20.20 -4.02 -1.99
CA SER A 45 -20.91 -2.74 -2.08
C SER A 45 -20.17 -1.86 -3.09
N ILE A 46 -20.83 -1.48 -4.19
CA ILE A 46 -20.24 -0.61 -5.22
C ILE A 46 -21.07 0.66 -5.27
N THR A 47 -20.44 1.80 -5.03
CA THR A 47 -21.08 3.12 -5.07
C THR A 47 -20.66 3.86 -6.33
N ASN A 48 -21.63 4.33 -7.12
CA ASN A 48 -21.38 5.25 -8.23
C ASN A 48 -21.17 6.66 -7.67
N VAL A 49 -19.93 7.06 -7.41
CA VAL A 49 -19.63 8.28 -6.63
C VAL A 49 -20.07 9.54 -7.35
N ASP A 50 -19.80 9.65 -8.66
CA ASP A 50 -20.10 10.88 -9.42
C ASP A 50 -21.30 10.75 -10.38
N GLY A 51 -21.89 9.56 -10.53
CA GLY A 51 -23.08 9.34 -11.36
C GLY A 51 -22.79 9.24 -12.88
N GLY A 52 -23.83 8.92 -13.65
CA GLY A 52 -23.80 8.96 -15.12
C GLY A 52 -22.86 7.95 -15.78
N GLY A 53 -22.46 6.91 -15.05
CA GLY A 53 -21.43 5.97 -15.45
C GLY A 53 -21.92 4.53 -15.58
N VAL A 54 -21.51 3.88 -16.67
CA VAL A 54 -21.73 2.44 -16.87
C VAL A 54 -20.70 1.67 -16.05
N ALA A 55 -21.13 0.67 -15.30
CA ALA A 55 -20.25 -0.26 -14.62
C ALA A 55 -20.70 -1.70 -14.81
N TRP A 56 -19.73 -2.58 -15.02
CA TRP A 56 -19.91 -4.02 -15.10
C TRP A 56 -19.17 -4.71 -13.97
N VAL A 57 -19.66 -5.87 -13.55
CA VAL A 57 -18.96 -6.77 -12.64
C VAL A 57 -18.77 -8.13 -13.31
N THR A 58 -17.59 -8.71 -13.12
CA THR A 58 -17.33 -10.11 -13.50
C THR A 58 -16.40 -10.74 -12.48
N THR A 59 -16.29 -12.06 -12.51
CA THR A 59 -15.45 -12.80 -11.59
C THR A 59 -14.68 -13.90 -12.31
N LEU A 60 -13.59 -14.34 -11.70
CA LEU A 60 -12.84 -15.51 -12.13
C LEU A 60 -12.54 -16.39 -10.91
N GLY A 61 -13.30 -17.47 -10.78
CA GLY A 61 -13.13 -18.46 -9.71
C GLY A 61 -11.75 -19.14 -9.78
N PRO A 62 -11.22 -19.75 -8.70
CA PRO A 62 -9.85 -20.25 -8.62
C PRO A 62 -9.47 -21.25 -9.72
N GLU A 63 -10.40 -22.13 -10.09
CA GLU A 63 -10.21 -23.15 -11.13
C GLU A 63 -10.90 -22.79 -12.45
N ALA A 64 -11.64 -21.67 -12.49
CA ALA A 64 -12.36 -21.24 -13.68
C ALA A 64 -11.39 -20.74 -14.76
N ARG A 65 -11.67 -21.07 -16.02
CA ARG A 65 -10.93 -20.55 -17.19
C ARG A 65 -11.63 -19.37 -17.85
N GLN A 66 -12.89 -19.10 -17.52
CA GLN A 66 -13.70 -18.10 -18.19
C GLN A 66 -14.28 -17.13 -17.16
N PHE A 67 -14.28 -15.85 -17.52
CA PHE A 67 -14.88 -14.80 -16.72
C PHE A 67 -16.40 -14.87 -16.81
N SER A 68 -17.06 -14.87 -15.66
CA SER A 68 -18.51 -14.78 -15.55
C SER A 68 -18.89 -14.17 -14.20
N ALA A 69 -20.13 -13.71 -14.07
CA ALA A 69 -20.63 -13.15 -12.83
C ALA A 69 -21.27 -14.22 -11.90
N ALA A 70 -21.04 -15.51 -12.17
CA ALA A 70 -21.71 -16.63 -11.48
C ALA A 70 -21.37 -16.75 -9.99
N ALA A 71 -20.22 -16.24 -9.56
CA ALA A 71 -19.82 -16.25 -8.15
C ALA A 71 -20.49 -15.14 -7.31
N LEU A 72 -21.42 -14.36 -7.89
CA LEU A 72 -22.14 -13.28 -7.23
C LEU A 72 -23.64 -13.56 -7.19
N ASP A 73 -24.30 -13.19 -6.10
CA ASP A 73 -25.75 -13.29 -5.94
C ASP A 73 -26.46 -12.10 -6.63
N LEU A 74 -26.59 -12.19 -7.95
CA LEU A 74 -27.00 -11.05 -8.80
C LEU A 74 -28.49 -11.03 -9.18
N GLY A 75 -29.29 -11.98 -8.70
CA GLY A 75 -30.71 -12.04 -9.02
C GLY A 75 -31.01 -11.96 -10.53
N ALA A 76 -31.84 -11.00 -10.95
CA ALA A 76 -32.25 -10.78 -12.35
C ALA A 76 -31.42 -9.72 -13.09
N ALA A 77 -30.17 -9.49 -12.68
CA ALA A 77 -29.34 -8.46 -13.29
C ALA A 77 -28.91 -8.84 -14.71
N ALA A 78 -28.76 -7.83 -15.58
CA ALA A 78 -28.56 -8.04 -17.01
C ALA A 78 -27.15 -8.56 -17.31
N GLU A 79 -27.06 -9.77 -17.88
CA GLU A 79 -25.80 -10.30 -18.40
C GLU A 79 -25.33 -9.47 -19.60
N VAL A 80 -24.03 -9.19 -19.64
CA VAL A 80 -23.36 -8.47 -20.72
C VAL A 80 -22.14 -9.22 -21.21
N SER A 81 -21.87 -9.13 -22.51
CA SER A 81 -20.59 -9.56 -23.07
C SER A 81 -19.55 -8.46 -22.81
N LEU A 82 -18.37 -8.86 -22.34
CA LEU A 82 -17.29 -7.92 -22.05
C LEU A 82 -16.52 -7.64 -23.34
N ASP A 83 -16.51 -6.37 -23.76
CA ASP A 83 -15.68 -5.91 -24.89
C ASP A 83 -14.31 -5.43 -24.38
N PRO A 84 -13.21 -6.17 -24.62
CA PRO A 84 -11.87 -5.81 -24.16
C PRO A 84 -11.32 -4.51 -24.77
N GLU A 85 -11.91 -3.98 -25.84
CA GLU A 85 -11.52 -2.68 -26.41
C GLU A 85 -12.11 -1.49 -25.64
N SER A 86 -13.12 -1.73 -24.80
CA SER A 86 -13.83 -0.68 -24.08
C SER A 86 -13.19 -0.31 -22.74
N PHE A 87 -12.12 -0.98 -22.31
CA PHE A 87 -11.40 -0.69 -21.06
C PHE A 87 -9.97 -1.27 -21.11
N ASP A 88 -9.16 -0.99 -20.09
CA ASP A 88 -7.83 -1.57 -19.93
C ASP A 88 -7.90 -3.05 -19.51
N ALA A 89 -8.02 -3.92 -20.50
CA ALA A 89 -8.19 -5.36 -20.30
C ALA A 89 -6.88 -6.14 -20.08
N ARG A 90 -5.72 -5.47 -19.97
CA ARG A 90 -4.39 -6.13 -19.96
C ARG A 90 -4.24 -7.10 -18.79
N GLU A 91 -4.69 -6.73 -17.61
CA GLU A 91 -4.60 -7.57 -16.42
C GLU A 91 -5.50 -8.81 -16.54
N MET A 92 -6.75 -8.61 -16.96
CA MET A 92 -7.68 -9.71 -17.21
C MET A 92 -7.15 -10.67 -18.28
N ALA A 93 -6.56 -10.14 -19.36
CA ALA A 93 -5.94 -10.95 -20.40
C ALA A 93 -4.73 -11.74 -19.89
N GLY A 94 -3.90 -11.14 -19.03
CA GLY A 94 -2.78 -11.84 -18.38
C GLY A 94 -3.23 -12.97 -17.46
N LEU A 95 -4.30 -12.74 -16.69
CA LEU A 95 -4.89 -13.75 -15.81
C LEU A 95 -5.58 -14.89 -16.58
N ALA A 96 -6.21 -14.59 -17.72
CA ALA A 96 -6.71 -15.62 -18.63
C ALA A 96 -5.56 -16.45 -19.22
N ALA A 97 -4.52 -15.79 -19.71
CA ALA A 97 -3.38 -16.42 -20.35
C ALA A 97 -2.61 -17.34 -19.39
N SER A 98 -2.47 -16.96 -18.11
CA SER A 98 -1.85 -17.81 -17.09
C SER A 98 -2.63 -19.11 -16.79
N ARG A 99 -3.86 -19.21 -17.31
CA ARG A 99 -4.75 -20.38 -17.20
C ARG A 99 -5.06 -21.03 -18.56
N ASP A 100 -4.21 -20.79 -19.57
CA ASP A 100 -4.38 -21.27 -20.95
C ASP A 100 -5.76 -20.89 -21.55
N SER A 101 -6.22 -19.67 -21.25
CA SER A 101 -7.51 -19.14 -21.70
C SER A 101 -7.37 -17.75 -22.35
N SER A 102 -8.48 -17.21 -22.84
CA SER A 102 -8.57 -15.87 -23.42
C SER A 102 -9.80 -15.10 -22.89
N LEU A 103 -9.96 -13.85 -23.30
CA LEU A 103 -11.16 -13.06 -23.01
C LEU A 103 -12.31 -13.32 -24.00
N GLU A 104 -12.12 -14.22 -24.97
CA GLU A 104 -13.18 -14.58 -25.91
C GLU A 104 -14.34 -15.24 -25.18
N GLY A 105 -15.54 -14.70 -25.36
CA GLY A 105 -16.74 -15.16 -24.66
C GLY A 105 -16.79 -14.80 -23.17
N ALA A 106 -15.94 -13.89 -22.69
CA ALA A 106 -16.03 -13.38 -21.32
C ALA A 106 -17.37 -12.66 -21.11
N THR A 107 -18.09 -13.02 -20.04
CA THR A 107 -19.34 -12.36 -19.66
C THR A 107 -19.23 -11.68 -18.30
N GLY A 108 -20.13 -10.74 -18.06
CA GLY A 108 -20.26 -10.05 -16.79
C GLY A 108 -21.71 -9.62 -16.58
N CYS A 109 -21.92 -8.77 -15.61
CA CYS A 109 -23.23 -8.23 -15.30
C CYS A 109 -23.17 -6.70 -15.24
N LYS A 110 -24.11 -6.03 -15.89
CA LYS A 110 -24.24 -4.57 -15.81
C LYS A 110 -24.93 -4.18 -14.51
N ILE A 111 -24.25 -3.37 -13.69
CA ILE A 111 -24.75 -2.92 -12.38
C ILE A 111 -25.15 -1.44 -12.38
N PHE A 112 -24.56 -0.62 -13.25
CA PHE A 112 -24.91 0.79 -13.45
C PHE A 112 -24.94 1.12 -14.94
N ASP A 113 -25.66 2.18 -15.29
CA ASP A 113 -25.74 2.75 -16.64
C ASP A 113 -25.61 4.27 -16.63
N ALA A 114 -25.73 4.89 -17.82
CA ALA A 114 -25.56 6.32 -18.00
C ALA A 114 -26.65 7.17 -17.31
N GLU A 115 -27.77 6.57 -16.88
CA GLU A 115 -28.87 7.26 -16.21
C GLU A 115 -28.79 7.13 -14.67
N THR A 116 -27.89 6.28 -14.17
CA THR A 116 -27.66 6.04 -12.74
C THR A 116 -27.21 7.32 -12.02
N GLU A 117 -27.87 7.65 -10.91
CA GLU A 117 -27.59 8.88 -10.15
C GLU A 117 -26.27 8.79 -9.34
N ALA A 118 -25.69 9.95 -9.02
CA ALA A 118 -24.55 10.02 -8.12
C ALA A 118 -24.91 9.56 -6.70
N GLY A 119 -24.06 8.73 -6.11
CA GLY A 119 -24.25 8.09 -4.80
C GLY A 119 -25.03 6.78 -4.83
N GLU A 120 -25.52 6.33 -6.00
CA GLU A 120 -26.27 5.08 -6.08
C GLU A 120 -25.42 3.87 -5.68
N LEU A 121 -26.03 2.94 -4.93
CA LEU A 121 -25.34 1.83 -4.28
C LEU A 121 -25.86 0.49 -4.80
N PHE A 122 -24.96 -0.31 -5.37
CA PHE A 122 -25.18 -1.70 -5.71
C PHE A 122 -24.62 -2.61 -4.61
N VAL A 123 -25.42 -3.55 -4.10
CA VAL A 123 -25.00 -4.49 -3.06
C VAL A 123 -25.30 -5.93 -3.49
N THR A 124 -24.32 -6.81 -3.37
CA THR A 124 -24.48 -8.25 -3.63
C THR A 124 -23.63 -9.09 -2.68
N LYS A 125 -23.96 -10.37 -2.56
CA LYS A 125 -23.20 -11.34 -1.77
C LYS A 125 -22.31 -12.17 -2.69
N VAL A 126 -21.08 -12.38 -2.26
CA VAL A 126 -20.13 -13.30 -2.91
C VAL A 126 -20.49 -14.73 -2.50
N LEU A 127 -20.68 -15.62 -3.48
CA LEU A 127 -21.11 -17.01 -3.28
C LEU A 127 -19.91 -17.97 -3.12
N GLU A 128 -18.82 -17.70 -3.82
CA GLU A 128 -17.62 -18.54 -3.88
C GLU A 128 -16.36 -17.67 -3.77
N ASP A 129 -15.27 -18.23 -3.23
CA ASP A 129 -13.96 -17.56 -3.25
C ASP A 129 -13.59 -17.28 -4.72
N THR A 130 -13.28 -16.03 -5.05
CA THR A 130 -13.11 -15.63 -6.45
C THR A 130 -12.26 -14.35 -6.59
N THR A 131 -11.72 -14.12 -7.78
CA THR A 131 -11.18 -12.81 -8.16
C THR A 131 -12.30 -11.98 -8.79
N LEU A 132 -12.69 -10.89 -8.13
CA LEU A 132 -13.68 -9.92 -8.61
C LEU A 132 -13.02 -8.85 -9.48
N PHE A 133 -13.70 -8.50 -10.58
CA PHE A 133 -13.40 -7.35 -11.40
C PHE A 133 -14.62 -6.42 -11.45
N VAL A 134 -14.39 -5.13 -11.20
CA VAL A 134 -15.35 -4.05 -11.44
C VAL A 134 -14.81 -3.22 -12.61
N ILE A 135 -15.57 -3.15 -13.70
CA ILE A 135 -15.12 -2.61 -14.98
C ILE A 135 -15.94 -1.35 -15.29
N ALA A 136 -15.28 -0.25 -15.59
CA ALA A 136 -15.91 0.98 -16.02
C ALA A 136 -15.62 1.20 -17.52
N PRO A 137 -16.43 0.66 -18.44
CA PRO A 137 -16.17 0.76 -19.88
C PRO A 137 -16.29 2.20 -20.39
N VAL A 138 -15.55 2.50 -21.46
CA VAL A 138 -15.64 3.73 -22.25
C VAL A 138 -16.04 3.41 -23.69
N SER A 139 -16.91 4.24 -24.27
CA SER A 139 -17.20 4.20 -25.70
C SER A 139 -16.30 5.18 -26.45
N ARG A 140 -16.03 4.95 -27.75
CA ARG A 140 -15.25 5.90 -28.56
C ARG A 140 -15.97 7.25 -28.76
N GLU A 141 -17.29 7.29 -28.59
CA GLU A 141 -18.13 8.50 -28.67
C GLU A 141 -18.10 9.35 -27.38
N PHE A 142 -17.45 8.83 -26.33
CA PHE A 142 -17.32 9.46 -25.01
C PHE A 142 -16.69 10.87 -25.06
N LEU A 143 -15.72 11.09 -25.94
CA LEU A 143 -15.06 12.39 -26.10
C LEU A 143 -16.04 13.52 -26.48
N SER A 144 -17.15 13.19 -27.12
CA SER A 144 -18.18 14.15 -27.55
C SER A 144 -19.34 14.32 -26.59
N ALA A 145 -19.69 13.29 -25.80
CA ALA A 145 -20.88 13.32 -24.95
C ALA A 145 -20.63 13.96 -23.58
N GLY A 146 -19.41 13.81 -23.03
CA GLY A 146 -19.16 14.11 -21.62
C GLY A 146 -19.90 13.12 -20.72
N GLY A 147 -19.14 12.38 -19.93
CA GLY A 147 -19.64 11.41 -18.96
C GLY A 147 -18.47 11.05 -18.07
N GLY A 148 -18.68 10.73 -16.79
CA GLY A 148 -17.55 10.62 -15.88
C GLY A 148 -17.91 10.54 -14.40
N GLY A 149 -18.04 9.34 -13.83
CA GLY A 149 -17.97 9.08 -12.40
C GLY A 149 -17.06 7.94 -11.93
N ARG A 150 -16.38 8.16 -10.81
CA ARG A 150 -15.60 7.17 -10.08
C ARG A 150 -16.54 6.18 -9.41
N PHE A 151 -16.16 4.91 -9.42
CA PHE A 151 -16.86 3.88 -8.63
C PHE A 151 -16.02 3.53 -7.42
N ALA A 152 -16.60 3.68 -6.23
CA ALA A 152 -15.98 3.23 -4.99
C ALA A 152 -16.48 1.82 -4.69
N VAL A 153 -15.58 0.84 -4.72
CA VAL A 153 -15.88 -0.55 -4.41
C VAL A 153 -15.45 -0.83 -2.99
N ARG A 154 -16.38 -1.30 -2.16
CA ARG A 154 -16.14 -1.75 -0.79
C ARG A 154 -16.54 -3.21 -0.64
N VAL A 155 -15.66 -4.03 -0.08
CA VAL A 155 -15.96 -5.43 0.25
C VAL A 155 -15.88 -5.61 1.74
N GLN A 156 -17.02 -5.99 2.33
CA GLN A 156 -17.13 -6.36 3.73
C GLN A 156 -16.97 -7.89 3.84
N PRO A 157 -15.88 -8.41 4.45
CA PRO A 157 -15.72 -9.84 4.66
C PRO A 157 -16.82 -10.42 5.58
N PRO A 158 -17.15 -11.72 5.49
CA PRO A 158 -18.17 -12.36 6.32
C PRO A 158 -17.86 -12.21 7.82
N ALA A 159 -18.89 -11.90 8.61
CA ALA A 159 -18.77 -11.77 10.05
C ALA A 159 -18.66 -13.16 10.72
N GLY A 160 -17.45 -13.69 10.81
CA GLY A 160 -17.18 -14.94 11.53
C GLY A 160 -16.04 -15.74 10.93
N GLY A 161 -14.89 -15.73 11.63
CA GLY A 161 -13.73 -16.55 11.30
C GLY A 161 -12.43 -15.78 11.49
N SER A 162 -11.78 -15.98 12.63
CA SER A 162 -10.42 -15.48 12.85
C SER A 162 -9.45 -16.16 11.86
N SER A 163 -8.80 -15.40 10.97
CA SER A 163 -7.35 -15.45 10.67
C SER A 163 -6.94 -14.95 9.30
N ASP A 164 -7.86 -14.74 8.38
CA ASP A 164 -7.43 -14.64 7.00
C ASP A 164 -7.78 -13.28 6.42
N VAL A 165 -7.03 -12.29 6.88
CA VAL A 165 -6.84 -11.07 6.11
C VAL A 165 -6.20 -11.46 4.78
N ILE A 166 -6.79 -10.98 3.68
CA ILE A 166 -6.22 -11.13 2.34
C ILE A 166 -5.01 -10.21 2.27
N LEU A 167 -3.82 -10.80 2.19
CA LEU A 167 -2.59 -10.06 1.91
C LEU A 167 -2.60 -9.56 0.47
N PRO A 168 -1.89 -8.44 0.17
CA PRO A 168 -1.70 -8.01 -1.21
C PRO A 168 -1.01 -9.10 -2.03
N ASP A 169 -1.37 -9.15 -3.31
CA ASP A 169 -0.74 -10.03 -4.29
C ASP A 169 0.79 -9.82 -4.27
N PRO A 170 1.59 -10.89 -4.42
CA PRO A 170 3.04 -10.75 -4.55
C PRO A 170 3.42 -9.78 -5.67
N LEU A 171 4.36 -8.89 -5.37
CA LEU A 171 4.87 -7.88 -6.31
C LEU A 171 5.87 -8.45 -7.33
N GLY A 172 6.34 -9.68 -7.09
CA GLY A 172 7.33 -10.37 -7.89
C GLY A 172 7.49 -11.80 -7.42
N LYS A 173 8.56 -12.47 -7.85
CA LYS A 173 8.86 -13.84 -7.42
C LYS A 173 9.31 -13.87 -5.96
N VAL A 174 8.49 -14.51 -5.12
CA VAL A 174 8.76 -14.67 -3.68
C VAL A 174 9.85 -15.71 -3.45
N VAL A 175 10.86 -15.33 -2.66
CA VAL A 175 11.93 -16.21 -2.18
C VAL A 175 11.52 -16.86 -0.87
N ASP A 176 10.99 -16.05 0.05
CA ASP A 176 10.56 -16.48 1.37
C ASP A 176 9.50 -15.51 1.92
N GLU A 177 8.63 -16.00 2.79
CA GLU A 177 7.65 -15.17 3.49
C GLU A 177 7.18 -15.81 4.79
N TRP A 178 6.88 -14.98 5.79
CA TRP A 178 6.43 -15.46 7.09
C TRP A 178 5.61 -14.41 7.83
N ARG A 179 4.93 -14.89 8.88
CA ARG A 179 4.19 -14.04 9.81
C ARG A 179 4.97 -13.81 11.09
N VAL A 180 5.27 -12.55 11.40
CA VAL A 180 5.76 -12.11 12.72
C VAL A 180 4.54 -11.97 13.62
N SER A 181 4.39 -12.90 14.55
CA SER A 181 3.28 -12.87 15.52
C SER A 181 3.37 -11.63 16.41
N ARG A 182 2.22 -11.07 16.78
CA ARG A 182 2.14 -9.94 17.71
C ARG A 182 3.01 -10.12 18.96
N GLY A 183 3.71 -9.05 19.33
CA GLY A 183 4.61 -9.03 20.47
C GLY A 183 5.86 -9.87 20.32
N THR A 184 6.24 -10.28 19.09
CA THR A 184 7.50 -10.95 18.80
C THR A 184 8.30 -10.21 17.73
N ALA A 185 9.49 -10.74 17.42
CA ALA A 185 10.33 -10.28 16.34
C ALA A 185 10.93 -11.47 15.60
N LEU A 186 11.27 -11.28 14.33
CA LEU A 186 12.04 -12.25 13.56
C LEU A 186 13.18 -11.56 12.83
N ALA A 187 14.38 -12.14 12.93
CA ALA A 187 15.55 -11.72 12.18
C ALA A 187 15.80 -12.63 10.98
N TYR A 188 16.29 -12.06 9.90
CA TYR A 188 16.40 -12.70 8.59
C TYR A 188 17.50 -12.06 7.75
N GLU A 189 18.00 -12.79 6.76
CA GLU A 189 19.01 -12.27 5.83
C GLU A 189 18.35 -11.68 4.58
N LEU A 190 18.95 -10.62 4.05
CA LEU A 190 18.67 -10.09 2.72
C LEU A 190 19.96 -10.04 1.93
N LYS A 191 19.99 -10.64 0.75
CA LYS A 191 21.10 -10.51 -0.18
C LYS A 191 20.95 -9.24 -1.01
N ARG A 192 22.07 -8.67 -1.45
CA ARG A 192 22.10 -7.52 -2.34
C ARG A 192 21.20 -7.76 -3.56
N GLY A 193 20.37 -6.78 -3.89
CA GLY A 193 19.40 -6.82 -4.99
C GLY A 193 18.05 -7.42 -4.61
N GLN A 194 17.92 -8.14 -3.50
CA GLN A 194 16.62 -8.62 -3.02
C GLN A 194 15.79 -7.48 -2.44
N PHE A 195 14.48 -7.69 -2.44
CA PHE A 195 13.52 -6.75 -1.86
C PHE A 195 12.87 -7.36 -0.63
N VAL A 196 12.67 -6.54 0.39
CA VAL A 196 11.84 -6.88 1.56
C VAL A 196 10.57 -6.04 1.52
N GLN A 197 9.43 -6.69 1.73
CA GLN A 197 8.15 -6.05 1.95
C GLN A 197 7.68 -6.33 3.37
N VAL A 198 7.50 -5.26 4.15
CA VAL A 198 6.91 -5.31 5.50
C VAL A 198 5.46 -4.86 5.37
N ILE A 199 4.52 -5.75 5.70
CA ILE A 199 3.07 -5.56 5.48
C ILE A 199 2.37 -5.53 6.83
N ASP A 200 1.58 -4.48 7.05
CA ASP A 200 0.60 -4.43 8.11
C ASP A 200 -0.62 -5.27 7.72
N VAL A 201 -0.87 -6.33 8.48
CA VAL A 201 -1.87 -7.33 8.13
C VAL A 201 -3.26 -6.79 8.37
N GLU A 202 -3.55 -6.32 9.58
CA GLU A 202 -4.90 -5.92 10.01
C GLU A 202 -5.08 -4.40 9.99
N GLY A 203 -4.04 -3.65 9.64
CA GLY A 203 -4.00 -2.20 9.76
C GLY A 203 -3.66 -1.78 11.18
N GLN A 204 -3.22 -0.53 11.29
CA GLN A 204 -2.82 0.12 12.52
C GLN A 204 -1.71 -0.57 13.34
N GLN A 205 -1.02 -1.61 12.84
CA GLN A 205 0.08 -2.26 13.55
C GLN A 205 1.42 -1.64 13.18
N CYS A 206 2.18 -1.19 14.17
CA CYS A 206 3.53 -0.69 13.98
C CYS A 206 4.58 -1.82 13.94
N SER A 207 5.64 -1.60 13.16
CA SER A 207 6.78 -2.52 13.08
C SER A 207 8.10 -1.79 13.26
N ASP A 208 8.89 -2.18 14.25
CA ASP A 208 10.26 -1.71 14.42
C ASP A 208 11.17 -2.52 13.49
N PHE A 209 11.99 -1.82 12.72
CA PHE A 209 12.90 -2.41 11.75
C PHE A 209 14.36 -2.01 12.03
N MET A 210 15.25 -3.00 12.02
CA MET A 210 16.70 -2.78 11.99
C MET A 210 17.32 -3.56 10.83
N ALA A 211 18.42 -3.03 10.30
CA ALA A 211 19.26 -3.71 9.33
C ALA A 211 20.73 -3.49 9.67
N MET A 212 21.57 -4.49 9.44
CA MET A 212 23.01 -4.45 9.64
C MET A 212 23.74 -5.04 8.46
N ARG A 213 24.92 -4.51 8.12
CA ARG A 213 25.77 -5.13 7.08
C ARG A 213 26.27 -6.50 7.54
N ALA A 214 25.97 -7.54 6.78
CA ALA A 214 26.45 -8.90 7.05
C ALA A 214 27.98 -8.95 7.15
N SER A 215 28.67 -8.33 6.17
CA SER A 215 30.14 -8.23 6.17
C SER A 215 30.74 -7.51 7.38
N SER A 216 30.00 -6.58 8.00
CA SER A 216 30.46 -5.90 9.21
C SER A 216 30.29 -6.79 10.44
N ILE A 217 29.17 -7.53 10.51
CA ILE A 217 28.93 -8.54 11.56
C ILE A 217 30.03 -9.61 11.51
N ASP A 218 30.37 -10.14 10.33
CA ASP A 218 31.45 -11.12 10.15
C ASP A 218 32.81 -10.59 10.64
N ALA A 219 33.03 -9.28 10.52
CA ALA A 219 34.22 -8.60 11.00
C ALA A 219 34.17 -8.27 12.52
N GLY A 220 33.10 -8.67 13.22
CA GLY A 220 32.89 -8.36 14.64
C GLY A 220 32.56 -6.90 14.92
N VAL A 221 32.09 -6.16 13.90
CA VAL A 221 31.77 -4.73 14.00
C VAL A 221 30.30 -4.50 13.67
N GLU A 222 29.52 -4.14 14.67
CA GLU A 222 28.10 -3.85 14.47
C GLU A 222 27.95 -2.48 13.78
N ARG A 223 27.47 -2.51 12.53
CA ARG A 223 27.08 -1.33 11.75
C ARG A 223 25.64 -1.51 11.30
N PHE A 224 24.77 -0.78 11.98
CA PHE A 224 23.33 -0.88 11.85
C PHE A 224 22.76 0.40 11.26
N ILE A 225 21.55 0.30 10.72
CA ILE A 225 20.78 1.42 10.20
C ILE A 225 20.75 2.57 11.23
N ASP A 226 21.22 3.75 10.82
CA ASP A 226 21.33 4.91 11.69
C ASP A 226 20.38 5.99 11.21
N SER A 227 19.40 6.33 12.05
CA SER A 227 18.38 7.31 11.71
C SER A 227 18.93 8.73 11.62
N THR A 228 19.97 9.08 12.39
CA THR A 228 20.58 10.41 12.36
C THR A 228 21.33 10.63 11.05
N VAL A 229 22.13 9.65 10.63
CA VAL A 229 22.80 9.66 9.33
C VAL A 229 21.75 9.68 8.21
N SER A 230 20.75 8.80 8.28
CA SER A 230 19.71 8.70 7.26
C SER A 230 18.93 10.01 7.08
N ARG A 231 18.50 10.66 8.17
CA ARG A 231 17.84 11.97 8.11
C ARG A 231 18.74 13.06 7.52
N THR A 232 20.01 13.06 7.89
CA THR A 232 20.99 14.03 7.37
C THR A 232 21.17 13.88 5.86
N MET A 233 21.30 12.64 5.38
CA MET A 233 21.52 12.35 3.96
C MET A 233 20.25 12.53 3.12
N ALA A 234 19.09 12.14 3.65
CA ALA A 234 17.79 12.30 2.98
C ALA A 234 17.26 13.73 3.04
N ARG A 235 17.79 14.58 3.96
CA ARG A 235 17.24 15.92 4.28
C ARG A 235 15.76 15.88 4.63
N ASN A 236 15.31 14.78 5.20
CA ASN A 236 13.93 14.52 5.57
C ASN A 236 13.88 13.69 6.87
N ALA A 237 12.76 13.69 7.57
CA ALA A 237 12.58 12.91 8.79
C ALA A 237 12.70 11.39 8.56
N TYR A 238 12.43 10.93 7.35
CA TYR A 238 12.68 9.57 6.89
C TYR A 238 12.86 9.55 5.36
N PRO A 239 13.60 8.57 4.82
CA PRO A 239 13.66 8.32 3.38
C PRO A 239 12.29 8.00 2.80
N SER A 240 12.06 8.41 1.55
CA SER A 240 10.82 8.16 0.81
C SER A 240 11.17 7.77 -0.62
N PRO A 241 10.33 6.99 -1.33
CA PRO A 241 10.58 6.61 -2.72
C PRO A 241 10.98 7.80 -3.60
N GLY A 242 12.00 7.60 -4.44
CA GLY A 242 12.54 8.63 -5.34
C GLY A 242 13.97 9.06 -4.98
N LEU A 243 14.25 10.37 -5.03
CA LEU A 243 15.61 10.91 -4.93
C LEU A 243 16.27 10.67 -3.55
N HIS A 244 15.48 10.72 -2.48
CA HIS A 244 15.94 10.61 -1.10
C HIS A 244 15.44 9.31 -0.46
N ASP A 245 15.68 8.19 -1.15
CA ASP A 245 15.13 6.88 -0.83
C ASP A 245 16.00 6.01 0.07
N LYS A 246 17.19 6.45 0.49
CA LYS A 246 18.16 5.55 1.15
C LYS A 246 18.19 5.67 2.65
N PHE A 247 18.23 4.52 3.31
CA PHE A 247 18.70 4.37 4.68
C PHE A 247 20.21 4.08 4.70
N PHE A 248 20.90 4.64 5.69
CA PHE A 248 22.35 4.56 5.83
C PHE A 248 22.74 3.99 7.19
N ASP A 249 23.94 3.43 7.29
CA ASP A 249 24.56 3.08 8.57
C ASP A 249 25.46 4.20 9.14
N GLN A 250 26.12 3.93 10.27
CA GLN A 250 27.01 4.87 10.93
C GLN A 250 28.26 5.23 10.12
N ASP A 251 28.64 4.42 9.13
CA ASP A 251 29.76 4.72 8.23
C ASP A 251 29.28 5.49 6.98
N ILE A 252 28.02 5.97 6.97
CA ILE A 252 27.36 6.65 5.85
C ILE A 252 27.33 5.77 4.59
N ARG A 253 27.25 4.45 4.77
CA ARG A 253 27.05 3.53 3.65
C ARG A 253 25.56 3.25 3.48
N PRO A 254 25.05 3.29 2.24
CA PRO A 254 23.65 3.00 1.98
C PRO A 254 23.38 1.50 2.19
N LEU A 255 22.35 1.19 2.97
CA LEU A 255 21.92 -0.19 3.26
C LEU A 255 20.72 -0.60 2.42
N LEU A 256 19.69 0.24 2.43
CA LEU A 256 18.39 -0.03 1.82
C LEU A 256 17.94 1.19 1.01
N SER A 257 17.21 0.94 -0.08
CA SER A 257 16.50 1.95 -0.85
C SER A 257 14.99 1.69 -0.75
N VAL A 258 14.22 2.66 -0.30
CA VAL A 258 12.75 2.59 -0.21
C VAL A 258 12.17 2.69 -1.62
N ARG A 259 11.51 1.63 -2.05
CA ARG A 259 10.94 1.48 -3.38
C ARG A 259 9.45 1.77 -3.34
N GLN A 260 8.72 1.19 -2.39
CA GLN A 260 7.29 1.48 -2.23
C GLN A 260 6.97 1.87 -0.79
N ASP A 261 6.05 2.81 -0.63
CA ASP A 261 5.49 3.20 0.67
C ASP A 261 4.01 3.54 0.49
N THR A 262 3.13 2.71 1.06
CA THR A 262 1.68 2.91 0.95
C THR A 262 1.07 3.67 2.12
N VAL A 263 1.87 4.04 3.13
CA VAL A 263 1.40 4.71 4.34
C VAL A 263 1.85 6.17 4.37
N GLY A 264 3.10 6.43 3.98
CA GLY A 264 3.67 7.78 3.93
C GLY A 264 3.87 8.40 5.32
N ARG A 265 3.83 7.59 6.39
CA ARG A 265 4.00 8.03 7.77
C ARG A 265 4.73 6.96 8.58
N HIS A 266 5.95 7.31 8.98
CA HIS A 266 6.86 6.47 9.76
C HIS A 266 7.64 7.34 10.75
N ASP A 267 8.25 6.70 11.74
CA ASP A 267 9.10 7.35 12.73
C ASP A 267 10.56 6.87 12.62
N THR A 268 11.51 7.79 12.80
CA THR A 268 12.94 7.45 12.91
C THR A 268 13.63 8.13 14.09
N PHE A 269 12.90 8.78 14.98
CA PHE A 269 13.46 9.55 16.08
C PHE A 269 13.16 8.96 17.46
N ALA A 270 12.10 8.18 17.60
CA ALA A 270 11.83 7.41 18.80
C ALA A 270 12.61 6.08 18.79
N LEU A 271 12.82 5.54 19.99
CA LEU A 271 13.39 4.21 20.17
C LEU A 271 12.28 3.16 20.05
N ALA A 272 12.63 1.95 19.66
CA ALA A 272 11.75 0.79 19.86
C ALA A 272 11.38 0.69 21.35
N CYS A 273 10.14 0.29 21.65
CA CYS A 273 9.68 0.28 23.04
C CYS A 273 10.58 -0.58 23.94
N THR A 274 10.67 -0.22 25.21
CA THR A 274 11.63 -0.80 26.17
C THR A 274 10.94 -1.23 27.45
N ALA A 275 11.49 -2.23 28.15
CA ALA A 275 10.98 -2.66 29.45
C ALA A 275 10.91 -1.48 30.43
N ARG A 276 11.95 -0.64 30.48
CA ARG A 276 11.99 0.54 31.35
C ARG A 276 10.92 1.57 30.99
N GLY A 277 10.64 1.78 29.71
CA GLY A 277 9.60 2.70 29.25
C GLY A 277 8.20 2.29 29.71
N TYR A 278 7.90 0.99 29.75
CA TYR A 278 6.64 0.50 30.31
C TYR A 278 6.60 0.57 31.84
N GLU A 279 7.70 0.26 32.53
CA GLU A 279 7.80 0.41 33.99
C GLU A 279 7.47 1.83 34.45
N GLU A 280 8.05 2.85 33.80
CA GLU A 280 7.80 4.27 34.11
C GLU A 280 6.33 4.67 33.87
N ARG A 281 5.65 4.00 32.93
CA ARG A 281 4.22 4.18 32.65
C ARG A 281 3.31 3.37 33.60
N GLY A 282 3.88 2.56 34.49
CA GLY A 282 3.14 1.73 35.46
C GLY A 282 2.85 0.30 35.00
N PHE A 283 3.52 -0.20 33.96
CA PHE A 283 3.32 -1.53 33.37
C PHE A 283 4.61 -2.39 33.46
N PRO A 284 5.07 -2.77 34.67
CA PRO A 284 6.27 -3.58 34.81
C PRO A 284 6.10 -4.98 34.21
N GLY A 285 7.13 -5.49 33.53
CA GLY A 285 7.13 -6.83 32.91
C GLY A 285 6.39 -6.90 31.58
N HIS A 286 5.94 -5.76 31.03
CA HIS A 286 5.33 -5.71 29.71
C HIS A 286 6.33 -6.14 28.62
N LEU A 287 5.83 -6.88 27.61
CA LEU A 287 6.63 -7.25 26.43
C LEU A 287 7.10 -5.99 25.70
N ASN A 288 8.28 -6.03 25.09
CA ASN A 288 8.81 -4.87 24.41
C ASN A 288 9.70 -5.24 23.23
N CYS A 289 9.74 -4.34 22.25
CA CYS A 289 10.44 -4.55 21.00
C CYS A 289 11.95 -4.60 21.17
N SER A 290 12.53 -3.85 22.10
CA SER A 290 13.99 -3.84 22.28
C SER A 290 14.53 -5.19 22.77
N ASP A 291 13.81 -5.84 23.68
CA ASP A 291 14.14 -7.20 24.13
C ASP A 291 13.86 -8.22 23.02
N ASN A 292 12.73 -8.09 22.30
CA ASN A 292 12.39 -8.96 21.17
C ASN A 292 13.43 -8.90 20.04
N ILE A 293 13.89 -7.70 19.68
CA ILE A 293 14.95 -7.50 18.67
C ILE A 293 16.25 -8.16 19.15
N SER A 294 16.63 -7.93 20.41
CA SER A 294 17.84 -8.54 20.97
C SER A 294 17.79 -10.07 20.93
N ALA A 295 16.63 -10.67 21.26
CA ALA A 295 16.44 -12.11 21.19
C ALA A 295 16.45 -12.65 19.75
N ALA A 296 15.83 -11.93 18.82
CA ALA A 296 15.82 -12.32 17.40
C ALA A 296 17.22 -12.26 16.77
N PHE A 297 18.07 -11.33 17.23
CA PHE A 297 19.44 -11.15 16.74
C PHE A 297 20.49 -12.04 17.42
N ASP A 298 20.16 -12.71 18.52
CA ASP A 298 21.07 -13.62 19.24
C ASP A 298 21.73 -14.69 18.35
N PRO A 299 21.01 -15.35 17.40
CA PRO A 299 21.62 -16.33 16.50
C PRO A 299 22.71 -15.77 15.57
N TYR A 300 22.73 -14.45 15.36
CA TYR A 300 23.73 -13.76 14.53
C TYR A 300 24.90 -13.20 15.35
N GLY A 301 24.94 -13.44 16.66
CA GLY A 301 26.00 -12.97 17.55
C GLY A 301 26.02 -11.45 17.76
N ILE A 302 24.92 -10.77 17.45
CA ILE A 302 24.76 -9.33 17.64
C ILE A 302 24.44 -9.04 19.11
N GLN A 303 25.12 -8.06 19.71
CA GLN A 303 24.98 -7.73 21.11
C GLN A 303 23.59 -7.18 21.44
N ALA A 304 22.98 -7.76 22.49
CA ALA A 304 21.72 -7.28 23.04
C ALA A 304 21.81 -5.81 23.51
N ARG A 305 20.73 -5.05 23.31
CA ARG A 305 20.62 -3.65 23.73
C ARG A 305 19.34 -3.43 24.52
N LYS A 306 19.45 -2.59 25.54
CA LYS A 306 18.27 -2.17 26.34
C LYS A 306 17.28 -1.32 25.55
N ALA A 307 17.77 -0.63 24.53
CA ALA A 307 16.96 0.21 23.66
C ALA A 307 17.54 0.21 22.25
N TRP A 308 16.72 -0.14 21.27
CA TRP A 308 17.10 -0.14 19.86
C TRP A 308 16.64 1.14 19.16
N PRO A 309 17.50 1.81 18.38
CA PRO A 309 17.14 3.00 17.61
C PRO A 309 16.51 2.60 16.26
N ALA A 310 15.39 1.90 16.34
CA ALA A 310 14.73 1.34 15.16
C ALA A 310 14.11 2.39 14.25
N ILE A 311 13.94 1.99 12.99
CA ILE A 311 13.02 2.64 12.07
C ILE A 311 11.64 2.08 12.39
N ASN A 312 10.73 2.91 12.86
CA ASN A 312 9.42 2.45 13.32
C ASN A 312 8.42 2.68 12.17
N PHE A 313 8.21 1.64 11.36
CA PHE A 313 7.26 1.68 10.26
C PHE A 313 5.83 1.78 10.78
N PHE A 314 5.01 2.56 10.06
CA PHE A 314 3.58 2.82 10.29
C PHE A 314 3.28 3.67 11.53
N PHE A 315 4.30 3.95 12.34
CA PHE A 315 4.17 4.76 13.54
C PHE A 315 3.86 6.22 13.17
N ASN A 316 2.63 6.65 13.51
CA ASN A 316 2.16 8.00 13.35
C ASN A 316 2.63 8.90 14.51
N SER A 317 3.87 9.39 14.39
CA SER A 317 4.45 10.38 15.29
C SER A 317 4.78 11.70 14.58
N TRP A 318 4.84 12.79 15.36
CA TRP A 318 5.26 14.10 14.88
C TRP A 318 5.85 14.95 16.01
N ILE A 319 6.54 16.02 15.63
CA ILE A 319 6.94 17.08 16.56
C ILE A 319 5.84 18.15 16.52
N ASP A 320 5.19 18.38 17.65
CA ASP A 320 4.16 19.40 17.79
C ASP A 320 4.76 20.79 17.58
N GLN A 321 4.13 21.60 16.71
CA GLN A 321 4.66 22.93 16.39
C GLN A 321 4.46 23.93 17.53
N ALA A 322 3.47 23.73 18.39
CA ALA A 322 3.13 24.67 19.44
C ALA A 322 4.07 24.56 20.65
N ASP A 323 4.47 23.35 21.02
CA ASP A 323 5.25 23.10 22.24
C ASP A 323 6.48 22.19 22.04
N HIS A 324 6.78 21.79 20.80
CA HIS A 324 7.94 20.99 20.41
C HIS A 324 8.02 19.61 21.07
N ARG A 325 6.93 19.10 21.64
CA ARG A 325 6.90 17.73 22.15
C ARG A 325 6.81 16.73 21.00
N ILE A 326 7.33 15.54 21.24
CA ILE A 326 7.03 14.38 20.41
C ILE A 326 5.61 13.93 20.78
N ALA A 327 4.72 13.91 19.80
CA ALA A 327 3.36 13.42 19.93
C ALA A 327 3.15 12.23 18.99
N SER A 328 2.16 11.41 19.30
CA SER A 328 1.75 10.27 18.49
C SER A 328 0.25 10.02 18.60
N ASP A 329 -0.28 9.29 17.63
CA ASP A 329 -1.66 8.83 17.58
C ASP A 329 -1.74 7.46 16.89
N GLU A 330 -2.95 6.96 16.66
CA GLU A 330 -3.20 5.74 15.90
C GLU A 330 -2.45 5.75 14.56
N ALA A 331 -1.82 4.62 14.24
CA ALA A 331 -1.18 4.41 12.95
C ALA A 331 -2.19 4.57 11.79
N TRP A 332 -1.71 5.13 10.69
CA TRP A 332 -2.53 5.41 9.49
C TRP A 332 -2.67 4.20 8.56
N SER A 333 -1.88 3.16 8.82
CA SER A 333 -1.87 1.94 8.02
C SER A 333 -3.23 1.24 8.05
N ARG A 334 -3.61 0.70 6.90
CA ARG A 334 -4.78 -0.13 6.65
C ARG A 334 -4.36 -1.58 6.43
N PRO A 335 -5.29 -2.54 6.49
CA PRO A 335 -5.00 -3.91 6.10
C PRO A 335 -4.33 -3.98 4.72
N GLY A 336 -3.15 -4.58 4.65
CA GLY A 336 -2.35 -4.73 3.42
C GLY A 336 -1.41 -3.56 3.09
N ASP A 337 -1.47 -2.45 3.85
CA ASP A 337 -0.52 -1.36 3.69
C ASP A 337 0.90 -1.85 4.00
N HIS A 338 1.89 -1.33 3.28
CA HIS A 338 3.25 -1.86 3.33
C HIS A 338 4.33 -0.86 2.93
N VAL A 339 5.56 -1.22 3.28
CA VAL A 339 6.79 -0.60 2.77
C VAL A 339 7.61 -1.68 2.05
N VAL A 340 8.13 -1.36 0.87
CA VAL A 340 9.05 -2.20 0.10
C VAL A 340 10.41 -1.53 0.01
N MET A 341 11.47 -2.26 0.32
CA MET A 341 12.84 -1.78 0.25
C MET A 341 13.74 -2.75 -0.49
N GLU A 342 14.64 -2.24 -1.32
CA GLU A 342 15.72 -3.01 -1.96
C GLU A 342 16.97 -2.99 -1.08
N ALA A 343 17.59 -4.16 -0.87
CA ALA A 343 18.88 -4.30 -0.22
C ALA A 343 20.02 -3.90 -1.16
N LEU A 344 20.78 -2.85 -0.81
CA LEU A 344 21.90 -2.34 -1.61
C LEU A 344 23.22 -3.07 -1.34
N THR A 345 23.23 -3.91 -0.31
CA THR A 345 24.33 -4.77 0.15
C THR A 345 23.71 -5.99 0.84
N ASP A 346 24.52 -7.00 1.19
CA ASP A 346 24.06 -8.10 2.03
C ASP A 346 23.83 -7.62 3.47
N LEU A 347 22.66 -7.96 4.02
CA LEU A 347 22.17 -7.48 5.30
C LEU A 347 21.65 -8.62 6.18
N VAL A 348 21.73 -8.39 7.49
CA VAL A 348 20.92 -9.08 8.50
C VAL A 348 19.90 -8.07 9.01
N CYS A 349 18.63 -8.39 8.88
CA CYS A 349 17.51 -7.53 9.22
C CYS A 349 16.67 -8.14 10.34
N VAL A 350 15.82 -7.31 10.96
CA VAL A 350 14.79 -7.74 11.91
C VAL A 350 13.54 -6.89 11.71
N SER A 351 12.39 -7.50 11.91
CA SER A 351 11.10 -6.80 11.99
C SER A 351 10.33 -7.29 13.21
N THR A 352 9.66 -6.36 13.89
CA THR A 352 8.81 -6.66 15.05
C THR A 352 7.33 -6.56 14.67
N ALA A 353 6.47 -7.22 15.43
CA ALA A 353 5.08 -6.81 15.57
C ALA A 353 4.94 -6.19 16.98
N CYS A 354 4.99 -4.86 17.05
CA CYS A 354 5.04 -4.11 18.31
C CYS A 354 3.92 -4.52 19.29
N PRO A 355 4.22 -4.83 20.56
CA PRO A 355 3.22 -5.24 21.55
C PRO A 355 2.50 -4.09 22.23
N ASP A 356 2.79 -2.82 21.92
CA ASP A 356 2.24 -1.70 22.69
C ASP A 356 0.71 -1.66 22.61
N ASP A 357 0.07 -1.90 23.74
CA ASP A 357 -1.38 -1.82 23.94
C ASP A 357 -1.76 -0.76 24.99
N VAL A 358 -0.79 0.03 25.47
CA VAL A 358 -1.00 1.02 26.54
C VAL A 358 -1.20 2.43 26.01
N ASP A 359 -0.99 2.63 24.71
CA ASP A 359 -1.22 3.89 24.00
C ASP A 359 -1.82 3.61 22.59
N PRO A 360 -2.27 4.64 21.84
CA PRO A 360 -3.08 4.41 20.64
C PRO A 360 -2.28 3.89 19.43
N ILE A 361 -0.96 3.76 19.51
CA ILE A 361 -0.11 3.62 18.30
C ILE A 361 -0.43 2.37 17.48
N ASN A 362 -0.85 1.29 18.15
CA ASN A 362 -1.29 0.05 17.52
C ASN A 362 -2.82 -0.08 17.40
N GLY A 363 -3.55 1.03 17.38
CA GLY A 363 -5.02 1.03 17.42
C GLY A 363 -5.59 0.37 18.68
N TRP A 364 -4.84 0.42 19.80
CA TRP A 364 -5.16 -0.26 21.08
C TRP A 364 -5.26 -1.79 21.01
N ASN A 365 -4.91 -2.41 19.88
CA ASN A 365 -5.03 -3.85 19.69
C ASN A 365 -3.89 -4.38 18.80
N PRO A 366 -2.74 -4.74 19.39
CA PRO A 366 -1.64 -5.32 18.64
C PRO A 366 -2.03 -6.56 17.83
N THR A 367 -1.66 -6.54 16.55
CA THR A 367 -1.86 -7.58 15.55
C THR A 367 -0.51 -8.03 14.96
N ASP A 368 -0.56 -8.92 13.97
CA ASP A 368 0.65 -9.51 13.38
C ASP A 368 1.21 -8.64 12.23
N ILE A 369 2.50 -8.78 11.93
CA ILE A 369 3.17 -8.20 10.75
C ILE A 369 3.57 -9.32 9.79
N HIS A 370 3.34 -9.15 8.49
CA HIS A 370 3.81 -10.10 7.47
C HIS A 370 5.06 -9.57 6.78
N VAL A 371 6.04 -10.44 6.57
CA VAL A 371 7.26 -10.10 5.84
C VAL A 371 7.40 -11.02 4.64
N ARG A 372 7.75 -10.45 3.50
CA ARG A 372 7.98 -11.16 2.24
C ARG A 372 9.27 -10.70 1.60
N ILE A 373 10.07 -11.64 1.12
CA ILE A 373 11.31 -11.40 0.39
C ILE A 373 11.10 -11.76 -1.07
N TYR A 374 11.53 -10.88 -1.96
CA TYR A 374 11.52 -11.09 -3.40
C TYR A 374 12.94 -11.28 -3.96
N GLU A 375 13.04 -11.99 -5.08
CA GLU A 375 14.28 -12.01 -5.87
C GLU A 375 14.61 -10.60 -6.39
N GLU A 376 15.81 -10.44 -6.95
CA GLU A 376 16.14 -9.24 -7.71
C GLU A 376 15.16 -9.11 -8.87
N ASP A 377 14.24 -8.14 -8.76
CA ASP A 377 13.17 -7.94 -9.74
C ASP A 377 13.14 -6.47 -10.20
N SER A 378 13.32 -6.30 -11.51
CA SER A 378 13.22 -5.00 -12.18
C SER A 378 11.80 -4.42 -12.25
N SER A 379 10.77 -5.22 -11.93
CA SER A 379 9.37 -4.82 -12.01
C SER A 379 8.88 -4.00 -10.81
N ILE A 380 9.56 -4.09 -9.66
CA ILE A 380 9.23 -3.33 -8.45
C ILE A 380 9.75 -1.90 -8.61
N THR A 381 8.89 -1.01 -9.10
CA THR A 381 9.21 0.41 -9.33
C THR A 381 9.04 1.28 -8.09
N HIS A 382 9.61 2.49 -8.12
CA HIS A 382 9.34 3.51 -7.11
C HIS A 382 7.85 3.89 -7.11
N SER A 383 7.17 3.79 -5.95
CA SER A 383 5.81 4.29 -5.80
C SER A 383 5.48 4.76 -4.39
N VAL A 384 4.67 5.81 -4.28
CA VAL A 384 4.08 6.29 -3.02
C VAL A 384 2.57 6.19 -3.14
N SER A 385 1.84 5.85 -2.08
CA SER A 385 0.39 5.95 -2.12
C SER A 385 -0.06 7.41 -2.15
N TRP A 386 -1.13 7.65 -2.89
CA TRP A 386 -1.85 8.89 -2.88
C TRP A 386 -3.34 8.62 -2.71
N ARG A 387 -3.98 9.41 -1.83
CA ARG A 387 -5.42 9.41 -1.60
C ARG A 387 -5.92 10.85 -1.79
N ALA A 388 -7.04 11.05 -2.50
CA ALA A 388 -7.57 12.40 -2.69
C ALA A 388 -8.29 12.89 -1.43
N ASN A 389 -9.04 11.99 -0.79
CA ASN A 389 -9.68 12.15 0.50
C ASN A 389 -9.25 11.03 1.46
N PRO A 390 -9.36 11.23 2.79
CA PRO A 390 -9.06 10.18 3.76
C PRO A 390 -9.77 8.87 3.45
N GLU A 391 -11.05 8.88 3.04
CA GLU A 391 -11.85 7.67 2.81
C GLU A 391 -11.62 6.97 1.46
N ASP A 392 -10.87 7.60 0.54
CA ASP A 392 -10.64 7.06 -0.80
C ASP A 392 -9.69 5.84 -0.74
N ALA A 393 -9.81 4.97 -1.75
CA ALA A 393 -8.87 3.87 -1.94
C ALA A 393 -7.48 4.42 -2.31
N GLU A 394 -6.43 3.68 -1.97
CA GLU A 394 -5.09 4.09 -2.33
C GLU A 394 -4.83 4.00 -3.82
N GLN A 395 -4.05 4.95 -4.33
CA GLN A 395 -3.50 4.91 -5.68
C GLN A 395 -2.00 5.02 -5.59
N LEU A 396 -1.29 3.96 -5.96
CA LEU A 396 0.16 4.00 -6.08
C LEU A 396 0.55 4.95 -7.21
N THR A 397 1.60 5.74 -6.98
CA THR A 397 2.15 6.58 -8.03
C THR A 397 2.65 5.72 -9.18
N ARG A 398 2.21 6.06 -10.39
CA ARG A 398 2.66 5.43 -11.63
C ARG A 398 3.43 6.41 -12.50
N HIS A 399 4.20 5.89 -13.42
CA HIS A 399 4.78 6.70 -14.47
C HIS A 399 3.70 7.14 -15.47
N SER A 400 3.83 8.36 -16.00
CA SER A 400 2.96 8.82 -17.08
C SER A 400 3.20 8.03 -18.37
N ALA A 401 2.26 8.09 -19.31
CA ALA A 401 2.44 7.48 -20.63
C ALA A 401 3.65 8.04 -21.40
N PHE A 402 4.13 9.25 -21.04
CA PHE A 402 5.29 9.89 -21.64
C PHE A 402 6.61 9.52 -20.96
N HIS A 403 6.57 8.83 -19.82
CA HIS A 403 7.76 8.45 -19.05
C HIS A 403 8.85 7.76 -19.89
N PRO A 404 8.57 6.81 -20.81
CA PRO A 404 9.62 6.18 -21.62
C PRO A 404 10.44 7.17 -22.48
N ARG A 405 9.92 8.38 -22.72
CA ARG A 405 10.62 9.46 -23.41
C ARG A 405 11.30 10.40 -22.43
N THR A 406 10.60 10.82 -21.37
CA THR A 406 11.14 11.80 -20.41
C THR A 406 12.24 11.22 -19.52
N SER A 407 12.19 9.92 -19.19
CA SER A 407 13.23 9.24 -18.41
C SER A 407 14.59 9.18 -19.09
N LYS A 408 14.64 9.38 -20.41
CA LYS A 408 15.90 9.51 -21.17
C LYS A 408 16.53 10.89 -21.07
N LEU A 409 15.77 11.88 -20.59
CA LEU A 409 16.16 13.29 -20.53
C LEU A 409 16.43 13.77 -19.11
N THR A 410 15.94 13.03 -18.11
CA THR A 410 16.11 13.36 -16.69
C THR A 410 15.96 12.14 -15.81
N THR A 411 16.63 12.17 -14.67
CA THR A 411 16.35 11.28 -13.53
C THR A 411 15.57 11.99 -12.41
N SER A 412 15.32 13.29 -12.56
CA SER A 412 14.65 14.11 -11.57
C SER A 412 13.13 14.07 -11.73
N PHE A 413 12.49 13.23 -10.92
CA PHE A 413 11.04 13.11 -10.83
C PHE A 413 10.55 13.49 -9.43
N HIS A 414 9.36 14.06 -9.38
CA HIS A 414 8.63 14.28 -8.14
C HIS A 414 7.25 13.65 -8.21
N VAL A 415 6.70 13.35 -7.05
CA VAL A 415 5.32 12.89 -6.91
C VAL A 415 4.38 14.07 -7.17
N ALA A 416 3.57 13.97 -8.22
CA ALA A 416 2.43 14.83 -8.49
C ALA A 416 1.16 13.98 -8.39
N ARG A 417 0.60 13.87 -7.17
CA ARG A 417 -0.55 13.01 -6.85
C ARG A 417 -0.22 11.54 -7.08
N SER A 418 -0.91 10.84 -7.98
CA SER A 418 -0.63 9.45 -8.36
C SER A 418 0.26 9.32 -9.61
N LEU A 419 1.01 10.36 -9.99
CA LEU A 419 1.95 10.33 -11.10
C LEU A 419 3.36 10.78 -10.71
N TRP A 420 4.37 10.13 -11.29
CA TRP A 420 5.74 10.64 -11.32
C TRP A 420 5.92 11.60 -12.49
N MET A 421 6.23 12.86 -12.18
CA MET A 421 6.39 13.93 -13.18
C MET A 421 7.81 14.49 -13.16
N PRO A 422 8.41 14.76 -14.35
CA PRO A 422 9.74 15.36 -14.43
C PRO A 422 9.72 16.75 -13.80
N VAL A 423 10.72 17.06 -12.98
CA VAL A 423 10.88 18.39 -12.35
C VAL A 423 11.65 19.34 -13.27
N HIS A 424 12.69 18.83 -13.90
CA HIS A 424 13.56 19.53 -14.84
C HIS A 424 14.30 18.51 -15.71
N PHE A 425 14.92 18.97 -16.79
CA PHE A 425 15.75 18.18 -17.68
C PHE A 425 17.24 18.51 -17.47
N ASP A 426 18.04 17.47 -17.27
CA ASP A 426 19.43 17.60 -16.80
C ASP A 426 20.32 18.38 -17.78
N ALA A 427 19.97 18.37 -19.07
CA ALA A 427 20.73 19.04 -20.12
C ALA A 427 20.62 20.58 -20.09
N THR A 428 19.52 21.13 -19.58
CA THR A 428 19.18 22.56 -19.69
C THR A 428 18.93 23.21 -18.33
N GLY A 429 18.39 22.45 -17.38
CA GLY A 429 18.00 22.96 -16.07
C GLY A 429 16.85 23.97 -16.11
N THR A 430 16.33 24.31 -14.93
CA THR A 430 15.06 25.05 -14.77
C THR A 430 15.08 26.46 -15.37
N VAL A 431 16.21 27.16 -15.32
CA VAL A 431 16.32 28.56 -15.80
C VAL A 431 16.28 28.63 -17.31
N GLU A 432 17.01 27.74 -18.00
CA GLU A 432 17.00 27.70 -19.46
C GLU A 432 15.65 27.22 -19.99
N GLU A 433 15.05 26.21 -19.35
CA GLU A 433 13.70 25.74 -19.66
C GLU A 433 12.66 26.86 -19.56
N TYR A 434 12.74 27.71 -18.52
CA TYR A 434 11.88 28.87 -18.37
C TYR A 434 12.00 29.83 -19.57
N TRP A 435 13.23 30.15 -19.98
CA TRP A 435 13.45 31.05 -21.11
C TRP A 435 13.06 30.42 -22.45
N ALA A 436 13.26 29.11 -22.61
CA ALA A 436 12.81 28.36 -23.77
C ALA A 436 11.28 28.38 -23.87
N CYS A 437 10.55 28.13 -22.77
CA CYS A 437 9.09 28.27 -22.70
C CYS A 437 8.59 29.65 -23.15
N LYS A 438 9.35 30.71 -22.89
CA LYS A 438 8.96 32.08 -23.24
C LYS A 438 9.27 32.45 -24.69
N LYS A 439 10.27 31.81 -25.31
CA LYS A 439 10.81 32.19 -26.63
C LYS A 439 10.51 31.18 -27.75
N ALA A 440 10.03 29.99 -27.40
CA ALA A 440 9.76 28.90 -28.34
C ALA A 440 8.45 28.17 -27.99
N ALA A 441 8.01 27.29 -28.89
CA ALA A 441 6.93 26.36 -28.60
C ALA A 441 7.43 25.24 -27.69
N THR A 442 6.63 24.84 -26.70
CA THR A 442 6.95 23.76 -25.77
C THR A 442 5.90 22.68 -25.77
N ILE A 443 6.34 21.48 -25.42
CA ILE A 443 5.50 20.31 -25.20
C ILE A 443 5.62 19.97 -23.72
N GLN A 444 4.49 19.87 -23.04
CA GLN A 444 4.43 19.58 -21.61
C GLN A 444 3.65 18.30 -21.39
N ASP A 445 4.14 17.45 -20.49
CA ASP A 445 3.37 16.32 -20.01
C ASP A 445 2.27 16.84 -19.08
N MET A 446 1.04 16.82 -19.58
CA MET A 446 -0.15 17.30 -18.86
C MET A 446 -0.94 16.13 -18.27
N SER A 447 -0.35 14.93 -18.15
CA SER A 447 -1.03 13.75 -17.61
C SER A 447 -1.55 13.94 -16.18
N GLY A 448 -0.87 14.81 -15.40
CA GLY A 448 -1.30 15.19 -14.04
C GLY A 448 -2.38 16.28 -14.00
N LEU A 449 -2.70 16.92 -15.13
CA LEU A 449 -3.70 17.98 -15.18
C LEU A 449 -5.09 17.38 -14.99
N ARG A 450 -5.94 18.05 -14.20
CA ARG A 450 -7.37 17.73 -14.15
C ARG A 450 -8.10 18.67 -15.09
N LYS A 451 -9.01 18.08 -15.86
CA LYS A 451 -10.06 18.80 -16.57
C LYS A 451 -11.32 18.69 -15.72
N PHE A 452 -11.92 19.83 -15.39
CA PHE A 452 -13.24 19.89 -14.80
C PHE A 452 -14.20 20.32 -15.89
N ASP A 453 -15.18 19.47 -16.21
CA ASP A 453 -16.28 19.85 -17.06
C ASP A 453 -17.39 20.39 -16.15
N VAL A 454 -17.51 21.72 -16.09
CA VAL A 454 -18.56 22.39 -15.34
C VAL A 454 -19.75 22.55 -16.28
N VAL A 455 -20.82 21.80 -15.99
CA VAL A 455 -22.03 21.74 -16.83
C VAL A 455 -23.24 22.25 -16.05
N GLY A 456 -24.16 22.92 -16.75
CA GLY A 456 -25.37 23.50 -16.16
C GLY A 456 -25.64 24.92 -16.66
N PRO A 457 -26.87 25.44 -16.49
CA PRO A 457 -27.27 26.75 -16.98
C PRO A 457 -26.39 27.88 -16.42
N ASP A 458 -25.88 27.72 -15.20
CA ASP A 458 -25.14 28.76 -14.48
C ASP A 458 -23.61 28.47 -14.44
N ALA A 459 -23.13 27.49 -15.22
CA ALA A 459 -21.73 27.08 -15.21
C ALA A 459 -20.75 28.24 -15.53
N VAL A 460 -21.14 29.13 -16.45
CA VAL A 460 -20.34 30.30 -16.82
C VAL A 460 -20.27 31.31 -15.68
N GLU A 461 -21.37 31.57 -15.00
CA GLU A 461 -21.42 32.50 -13.86
C GLU A 461 -20.59 31.98 -12.69
N LEU A 462 -20.69 30.67 -12.40
CA LEU A 462 -19.84 30.00 -11.40
C LEU A 462 -18.35 30.11 -11.74
N LEU A 463 -17.96 29.82 -13.00
CA LEU A 463 -16.56 29.91 -13.42
C LEU A 463 -16.04 31.35 -13.35
N GLN A 464 -16.84 32.34 -13.76
CA GLN A 464 -16.47 33.75 -13.61
C GLN A 464 -16.26 34.09 -12.13
N HIS A 465 -17.18 33.70 -11.24
CA HIS A 465 -17.03 33.95 -9.80
C HIS A 465 -15.79 33.29 -9.18
N CYS A 466 -15.50 32.05 -9.58
CA CYS A 466 -14.40 31.26 -9.00
C CYS A 466 -13.01 31.60 -9.58
N MET A 467 -12.91 31.99 -10.85
CA MET A 467 -11.62 32.15 -11.54
C MET A 467 -11.12 33.60 -11.65
N THR A 468 -11.96 34.62 -11.39
CA THR A 468 -11.54 36.03 -11.49
C THR A 468 -11.18 36.65 -10.14
N ARG A 469 -10.43 35.96 -9.28
CA ARG A 469 -9.80 36.55 -8.08
C ARG A 469 -8.29 36.67 -8.23
#